data_AF-A0A497PM64-F1
#
_entry.id   AF-A0A497PM64-F1
#
_cell.length_a   1.000
_cell.length_b   1.000
_cell.length_c   1.000
_cell.angle_alpha   90.00
_cell.angle_beta   90.00
_cell.angle_gamma   90.00
#
_symmetry.space_group_name_H-M   'P 1'
#
loop_
_entity.id
_entity.type
_entity.pdbx_description
1 polymer ?
#
loop_
_entity_poly.entity_id
_entity_poly.type
_entity_poly.pdbx_seq_one_letter_code
_entity_poly.pdbx_strand_id
1 'polypeptide(L)'
;MSNEEVKNTVNEEGPLEEEPVEAEQVEEPAKTVEQVKVPAGEFVKEPAKTEVEEGPEIDEDIEIVDEKFYTINLRDAWKGPRIKRAPKTVRIVRDFVKRRMKVDDVKISNAVNQEIWKRSIKKPPRKIKIRAVKDKEGQVIVFHATGK
;
A
#
# COMPACT_ATOMS: atom_id res chain seq x y z
N MET A 1 28.74 -52.49 40.60
CA MET A 1 28.44 -51.20 41.23
C MET A 1 29.68 -50.33 41.10
N SER A 2 29.46 -49.03 40.82
CA SER A 2 30.39 -47.90 40.98
C SER A 2 31.72 -47.95 40.26
N ASN A 3 31.88 -47.15 39.19
CA ASN A 3 32.50 -45.82 39.26
C ASN A 3 32.59 -45.27 37.82
N GLU A 4 32.18 -44.03 37.56
CA GLU A 4 32.73 -43.30 36.40
C GLU A 4 32.81 -41.81 36.73
N GLU A 5 34.05 -41.37 36.91
CA GLU A 5 34.43 -40.01 37.24
C GLU A 5 34.43 -39.11 36.00
N VAL A 6 33.81 -37.95 36.22
CA VAL A 6 33.94 -36.64 35.58
C VAL A 6 35.33 -36.33 35.00
N LYS A 7 35.38 -35.70 33.80
CA LYS A 7 36.22 -34.50 33.50
C LYS A 7 35.89 -33.82 32.15
N ASN A 8 35.46 -32.56 32.30
CA ASN A 8 35.70 -31.36 31.49
C ASN A 8 35.39 -31.30 29.97
N THR A 9 34.40 -30.48 29.64
CA THR A 9 34.46 -29.58 28.47
C THR A 9 34.18 -28.16 28.96
N VAL A 10 35.05 -27.22 28.55
CA VAL A 10 35.06 -25.81 28.95
C VAL A 10 34.28 -25.05 27.89
N ASN A 11 33.19 -24.37 28.29
CA ASN A 11 32.53 -23.35 27.47
C ASN A 11 32.65 -22.02 28.23
N GLU A 12 33.39 -21.08 27.64
CA GLU A 12 33.50 -19.69 28.10
C GLU A 12 32.22 -18.93 27.74
N GLU A 13 31.43 -18.61 28.75
CA GLU A 13 30.40 -17.57 28.70
C GLU A 13 31.03 -16.29 29.28
N GLY A 14 31.19 -15.26 28.44
CA GLY A 14 31.68 -13.95 28.88
C GLY A 14 30.58 -13.16 29.60
N PRO A 15 30.87 -12.50 30.74
CA PRO A 15 29.87 -11.73 31.46
C PRO A 15 29.74 -10.30 30.94
N LEU A 16 28.50 -9.83 30.96
CA LEU A 16 28.10 -8.43 30.90
C LEU A 16 28.36 -7.80 32.28
N GLU A 17 29.07 -6.67 32.33
CA GLU A 17 29.13 -5.82 33.52
C GLU A 17 28.68 -4.39 33.16
N GLU A 18 27.71 -3.89 33.92
CA GLU A 18 27.22 -2.51 33.89
C GLU A 18 27.47 -1.84 35.25
N GLU A 19 27.94 -0.57 35.18
CA GLU A 19 27.78 0.58 36.11
C GLU A 19 28.66 0.66 37.40
N PRO A 20 28.94 1.86 38.02
CA PRO A 20 28.68 3.28 37.64
C PRO A 20 29.79 4.35 38.00
N VAL A 21 29.57 5.61 37.54
CA VAL A 21 29.96 7.00 38.02
C VAL A 21 31.42 7.33 38.46
N GLU A 22 32.05 8.47 38.15
CA GLU A 22 31.73 9.87 38.52
C GLU A 22 32.64 10.90 37.77
N ALA A 23 32.30 12.19 37.88
CA ALA A 23 32.58 13.30 36.96
C ALA A 23 33.92 14.04 37.08
N GLU A 24 34.36 14.71 35.98
CA GLU A 24 35.11 15.97 36.03
C GLU A 24 34.83 16.82 34.76
N GLN A 25 34.35 18.06 34.94
CA GLN A 25 34.27 19.14 33.94
C GLN A 25 35.40 20.14 34.24
N VAL A 26 36.16 20.60 33.25
CA VAL A 26 36.47 21.99 32.76
C VAL A 26 37.57 21.85 31.67
N GLU A 27 37.77 22.63 30.60
CA GLU A 27 37.37 23.98 30.15
C GLU A 27 37.63 24.12 28.62
N GLU A 28 37.18 25.22 28.01
CA GLU A 28 36.99 25.50 26.56
C GLU A 28 38.27 25.56 25.67
N PRO A 29 38.14 25.57 24.31
CA PRO A 29 37.97 26.86 23.63
C PRO A 29 37.07 26.86 22.38
N ALA A 30 36.48 28.03 22.16
CA ALA A 30 35.72 28.45 20.98
C ALA A 30 36.46 28.27 19.64
N LYS A 31 35.69 27.90 18.59
CA LYS A 31 36.00 28.23 17.20
C LYS A 31 34.72 28.46 16.37
N THR A 32 34.42 29.74 16.23
CA THR A 32 33.83 30.50 15.12
C THR A 32 32.99 29.75 14.07
N VAL A 33 31.71 30.14 14.03
CA VAL A 33 30.76 29.99 12.92
C VAL A 33 31.10 31.02 11.84
N GLU A 34 31.47 30.57 10.64
CA GLU A 34 31.66 31.44 9.48
C GLU A 34 30.36 31.55 8.67
N GLN A 35 30.00 32.78 8.34
CA GLN A 35 28.71 33.18 7.78
C GLN A 35 28.64 32.87 6.28
N VAL A 36 27.67 32.05 5.85
CA VAL A 36 27.22 32.04 4.44
C VAL A 36 25.94 32.87 4.34
N LYS A 37 26.14 34.07 3.77
CA LYS A 37 25.13 35.08 3.43
C LYS A 37 24.21 34.56 2.33
N VAL A 38 22.92 34.43 2.62
CA VAL A 38 21.88 34.26 1.60
C VAL A 38 21.58 35.62 0.97
N PRO A 39 21.72 35.84 -0.35
CA PRO A 39 21.11 36.99 -1.00
C PRO A 39 19.67 36.63 -1.40
N ALA A 40 18.73 37.45 -0.95
CA ALA A 40 17.39 37.53 -1.50
C ALA A 40 17.48 38.06 -2.94
N GLY A 41 16.85 37.36 -3.89
CA GLY A 41 16.73 37.76 -5.29
C GLY A 41 15.75 36.86 -6.02
N GLU A 42 14.71 37.47 -6.59
CA GLU A 42 13.57 36.87 -7.29
C GLU A 42 13.93 35.80 -8.33
N PHE A 43 13.18 34.70 -8.33
CA PHE A 43 12.98 33.89 -9.52
C PHE A 43 11.48 33.67 -9.72
N VAL A 44 10.83 34.66 -10.33
CA VAL A 44 9.57 34.47 -11.02
C VAL A 44 9.91 34.17 -12.48
N LYS A 45 9.58 32.96 -12.96
CA LYS A 45 9.15 32.79 -14.35
C LYS A 45 8.29 31.54 -14.50
N GLU A 46 7.04 31.81 -14.81
CA GLU A 46 5.99 30.89 -15.28
C GLU A 46 6.24 30.53 -16.78
N PRO A 47 5.37 29.73 -17.45
CA PRO A 47 5.53 28.30 -17.75
C PRO A 47 5.91 28.02 -19.22
N ALA A 48 6.62 26.91 -19.49
CA ALA A 48 6.85 26.40 -20.84
C ALA A 48 6.19 25.02 -21.02
N LYS A 49 5.38 24.90 -22.07
CA LYS A 49 4.72 23.69 -22.59
C LYS A 49 5.74 22.64 -23.07
N THR A 50 5.18 21.44 -23.34
CA THR A 50 5.70 20.32 -24.17
C THR A 50 6.68 19.40 -23.41
N GLU A 51 6.42 18.12 -23.17
CA GLU A 51 5.76 17.10 -24.01
C GLU A 51 4.73 16.28 -23.22
N VAL A 52 3.57 16.04 -23.83
CA VAL A 52 2.55 15.11 -23.35
C VAL A 52 2.96 13.76 -23.90
N GLU A 53 3.53 12.89 -23.07
CA GLU A 53 3.62 11.47 -23.41
C GLU A 53 2.18 10.94 -23.50
N GLU A 54 1.84 10.49 -24.70
CA GLU A 54 0.59 9.86 -25.05
C GLU A 54 0.26 8.79 -24.00
N GLY A 55 -0.72 9.10 -23.15
CA GLY A 55 -1.36 8.09 -22.33
C GLY A 55 -1.85 6.98 -23.25
N PRO A 56 -1.82 5.71 -22.81
CA PRO A 56 -2.07 4.57 -23.69
C PRO A 56 -3.34 4.80 -24.48
N GLU A 57 -3.21 4.78 -25.81
CA GLU A 57 -4.32 4.68 -26.74
C GLU A 57 -5.19 3.54 -26.23
N ILE A 58 -6.41 3.88 -25.82
CA ILE A 58 -7.38 2.88 -25.41
C ILE A 58 -7.79 2.23 -26.73
N ASP A 59 -7.21 1.07 -27.04
CA ASP A 59 -7.53 0.28 -28.24
C ASP A 59 -9.05 0.32 -28.47
N GLU A 60 -9.45 0.92 -29.59
CA GLU A 60 -10.82 1.34 -29.91
C GLU A 60 -11.80 0.18 -30.15
N ASP A 61 -11.47 -1.06 -29.78
CA ASP A 61 -12.23 -2.26 -30.11
C ASP A 61 -12.75 -3.05 -28.90
N ILE A 62 -12.99 -2.40 -27.76
CA ILE A 62 -13.83 -3.03 -26.73
C ILE A 62 -15.29 -2.90 -27.17
N GLU A 63 -15.76 -3.84 -28.00
CA GLU A 63 -17.18 -4.00 -28.26
C GLU A 63 -17.87 -4.48 -26.98
N ILE A 64 -18.53 -3.55 -26.30
CA ILE A 64 -19.24 -3.76 -25.05
C ILE A 64 -20.47 -4.63 -25.32
N VAL A 65 -20.44 -5.87 -24.86
CA VAL A 65 -21.57 -6.81 -25.03
C VAL A 65 -22.63 -6.57 -23.95
N ASP A 66 -22.20 -6.45 -22.70
CA ASP A 66 -23.07 -6.29 -21.54
C ASP A 66 -22.48 -5.26 -20.59
N GLU A 67 -23.25 -4.21 -20.28
CA GLU A 67 -22.97 -3.29 -19.18
C GLU A 67 -23.99 -3.47 -18.05
N LYS A 68 -23.50 -3.66 -16.82
CA LYS A 68 -24.37 -3.80 -15.64
C LYS A 68 -23.84 -3.00 -14.47
N PHE A 69 -24.74 -2.30 -13.77
CA PHE A 69 -24.45 -1.60 -12.53
C PHE A 69 -24.80 -2.48 -11.34
N TYR A 70 -23.84 -2.66 -10.43
CA TYR A 70 -24.03 -3.44 -9.22
C TYR A 70 -23.64 -2.65 -7.98
N THR A 71 -24.40 -2.85 -6.90
CA THR A 71 -23.98 -2.43 -5.56
C THR A 71 -23.50 -3.66 -4.80
N ILE A 72 -22.21 -3.72 -4.49
CA ILE A 72 -21.60 -4.83 -3.75
C ILE A 72 -21.62 -4.51 -2.26
N ASN A 73 -22.17 -5.43 -1.46
CA ASN A 73 -22.08 -5.39 -0.02
C ASN A 73 -20.78 -6.04 0.46
N LEU A 74 -19.89 -5.27 1.09
CA LEU A 74 -18.56 -5.71 1.51
C LEU A 74 -18.51 -6.08 3.01
N ARG A 75 -19.65 -6.46 3.58
CA ARG A 75 -19.79 -6.82 5.00
C ARG A 75 -18.87 -7.98 5.39
N ASP A 76 -18.64 -8.91 4.48
CA ASP A 76 -17.80 -10.09 4.73
C ASP A 76 -16.31 -9.76 4.94
N ALA A 77 -15.85 -8.60 4.47
CA ALA A 77 -14.51 -8.10 4.75
C ALA A 77 -14.32 -7.88 6.26
N TRP A 78 -15.38 -7.51 6.99
CA TRP A 78 -15.33 -7.17 8.42
C TRP A 78 -15.29 -8.39 9.35
N LYS A 79 -15.59 -9.58 8.83
CA LYS A 79 -15.44 -10.85 9.56
C LYS A 79 -13.97 -11.21 9.84
N GLY A 80 -13.03 -10.66 9.06
CA GLY A 80 -11.60 -10.95 9.20
C GLY A 80 -10.84 -9.96 10.11
N PRO A 81 -9.56 -10.26 10.41
CA PRO A 81 -8.66 -9.36 11.14
C PRO A 81 -8.55 -8.00 10.45
N ARG A 82 -8.35 -6.93 11.25
CA ARG A 82 -8.33 -5.53 10.76
C ARG A 82 -7.32 -5.30 9.64
N ILE A 83 -6.15 -5.92 9.71
CA ILE A 83 -5.05 -5.75 8.75
C ILE A 83 -5.37 -6.43 7.41
N LYS A 84 -6.29 -7.40 7.36
CA LYS A 84 -6.61 -8.16 6.15
C LYS A 84 -7.87 -7.67 5.44
N ARG A 85 -8.47 -6.55 5.87
CA ARG A 85 -9.81 -6.15 5.39
C ARG A 85 -9.80 -5.62 3.97
N ALA A 86 -8.96 -4.64 3.62
CA ALA A 86 -8.87 -4.15 2.23
C ALA A 86 -8.49 -5.26 1.23
N PRO A 87 -7.45 -6.10 1.44
CA PRO A 87 -7.15 -7.17 0.50
C PRO A 87 -8.28 -8.21 0.41
N LYS A 88 -8.99 -8.49 1.52
CA LYS A 88 -10.19 -9.34 1.49
C LYS A 88 -11.34 -8.70 0.71
N THR A 89 -11.46 -7.37 0.75
CA THR A 89 -12.47 -6.61 0.01
C THR A 89 -12.27 -6.78 -1.49
N VAL A 90 -11.04 -6.67 -1.98
CA VAL A 90 -10.70 -6.90 -3.40
C VAL A 90 -11.08 -8.31 -3.84
N ARG A 91 -10.81 -9.32 -3.01
CA ARG A 91 -11.22 -10.71 -3.28
C ARG A 91 -12.73 -10.85 -3.39
N ILE A 92 -13.49 -10.27 -2.46
CA ILE A 92 -14.97 -10.30 -2.48
C ILE A 92 -15.51 -9.66 -3.77
N VAL A 93 -14.93 -8.52 -4.20
CA VAL A 93 -15.35 -7.87 -5.45
C VAL A 93 -15.09 -8.79 -6.64
N ARG A 94 -13.91 -9.39 -6.71
CA ARG A 94 -13.56 -10.35 -7.76
C ARG A 94 -14.52 -11.54 -7.78
N ASP A 95 -14.74 -12.18 -6.64
CA ASP A 95 -15.63 -13.34 -6.51
C ASP A 95 -17.08 -13.01 -6.87
N PHE A 96 -17.54 -11.80 -6.52
CA PHE A 96 -18.87 -11.32 -6.87
C PHE A 96 -19.04 -11.22 -8.39
N VAL A 97 -18.06 -10.61 -9.08
CA VAL A 97 -18.10 -10.44 -10.53
C VAL A 97 -17.99 -11.79 -11.25
N LYS A 98 -17.07 -12.66 -10.81
CA LYS A 98 -16.95 -14.03 -11.32
C LYS A 98 -18.28 -14.78 -11.25
N ARG A 99 -18.94 -14.73 -10.09
CA ARG A 99 -20.23 -15.42 -9.89
C ARG A 99 -21.38 -14.84 -10.72
N ARG A 100 -21.44 -13.52 -10.88
CA ARG A 100 -22.56 -12.86 -11.58
C ARG A 100 -22.43 -12.90 -13.09
N MET A 101 -21.23 -12.64 -13.61
CA MET A 101 -20.97 -12.60 -15.04
C MET A 101 -20.58 -13.98 -15.60
N LYS A 102 -20.30 -14.96 -14.72
CA LYS A 102 -19.85 -16.33 -15.05
C LYS A 102 -18.57 -16.28 -15.92
N VAL A 103 -17.57 -15.59 -15.40
CA VAL A 103 -16.29 -15.34 -16.06
C VAL A 103 -15.15 -15.63 -15.09
N ASP A 104 -14.03 -16.15 -15.60
CA ASP A 104 -12.85 -16.45 -14.80
C ASP A 104 -11.83 -15.31 -14.74
N ASP A 105 -11.67 -14.53 -15.81
CA ASP A 105 -10.75 -13.39 -15.85
C ASP A 105 -11.47 -12.07 -15.54
N VAL A 106 -11.00 -11.39 -14.50
CA VAL A 106 -11.62 -10.15 -14.00
C VAL A 106 -10.52 -9.14 -13.72
N LYS A 107 -10.53 -8.07 -14.50
CA LYS A 107 -9.65 -6.92 -14.36
C LYS A 107 -10.35 -5.83 -13.55
N ILE A 108 -9.71 -5.38 -12.49
CA ILE A 108 -10.23 -4.33 -11.61
C ILE A 108 -9.51 -3.03 -11.95
N SER A 109 -10.25 -2.00 -12.33
CA SER A 109 -9.65 -0.69 -12.60
C SER A 109 -9.02 -0.08 -11.34
N ASN A 110 -8.02 0.78 -11.55
CA ASN A 110 -7.34 1.47 -10.46
C ASN A 110 -8.30 2.34 -9.62
N ALA A 111 -9.33 2.93 -10.23
CA ALA A 111 -10.33 3.75 -9.53
C ALA A 111 -11.07 2.95 -8.43
N VAL A 112 -11.45 1.70 -8.73
CA VAL A 112 -12.09 0.82 -7.73
C VAL A 112 -11.13 0.49 -6.60
N ASN A 113 -9.86 0.23 -6.94
CA ASN A 113 -8.84 -0.05 -5.93
C ASN A 113 -8.63 1.19 -5.03
N GLN A 114 -8.43 2.37 -5.60
CA GLN A 114 -8.26 3.61 -4.84
C GLN A 114 -9.44 3.85 -3.87
N GLU A 115 -10.68 3.64 -4.31
CA GLU A 115 -11.85 3.78 -3.42
C GLU A 115 -11.84 2.75 -2.26
N ILE A 116 -11.40 1.51 -2.52
CA ILE A 116 -11.24 0.49 -1.47
C ILE A 116 -10.18 0.92 -0.43
N TRP A 117 -9.08 1.52 -0.89
CA TRP A 117 -7.93 1.90 -0.05
C TRP A 117 -7.99 3.34 0.50
N LYS A 118 -8.98 4.14 0.11
CA LYS A 118 -9.15 5.56 0.48
C LYS A 118 -9.07 5.86 1.98
N ARG A 119 -9.52 4.91 2.83
CA ARG A 119 -9.53 5.05 4.30
C ARG A 119 -8.54 4.11 5.01
N SER A 120 -7.47 3.72 4.32
CA SER A 120 -6.47 2.75 4.78
C SER A 120 -6.98 1.31 4.86
N ILE A 121 -6.06 0.38 5.07
CA ILE A 121 -6.26 -1.08 5.08
C ILE A 121 -7.31 -1.56 6.11
N LYS A 122 -7.45 -0.81 7.22
CA LYS A 122 -8.28 -1.17 8.38
C LYS A 122 -9.77 -0.89 8.18
N LYS A 123 -10.12 0.07 7.30
CA LYS A 123 -11.48 0.62 7.17
C LYS A 123 -11.93 0.72 5.71
N PRO A 124 -11.95 -0.38 4.93
CA PRO A 124 -12.50 -0.34 3.58
C PRO A 124 -14.01 0.03 3.60
N PRO A 125 -14.54 0.58 2.50
CA PRO A 125 -15.95 0.94 2.38
C PRO A 125 -16.87 -0.28 2.60
N ARG A 126 -18.05 -0.05 3.19
CA ARG A 126 -19.04 -1.12 3.48
C ARG A 126 -19.86 -1.51 2.25
N LYS A 127 -20.02 -0.60 1.31
CA LYS A 127 -20.73 -0.77 0.05
C LYS A 127 -19.94 -0.06 -1.04
N ILE A 128 -19.89 -0.64 -2.23
CA ILE A 128 -19.30 0.00 -3.41
C ILE A 128 -20.24 -0.20 -4.59
N LYS A 129 -20.50 0.88 -5.34
CA LYS A 129 -21.20 0.80 -6.62
C LYS A 129 -20.15 0.62 -7.71
N ILE A 130 -20.35 -0.39 -8.54
CA ILE A 130 -19.45 -0.71 -9.64
C ILE A 130 -20.25 -0.79 -10.94
N ARG A 131 -19.56 -0.47 -12.03
CA ARG A 131 -20.00 -0.71 -13.40
C ARG A 131 -19.14 -1.85 -13.95
N ALA A 132 -19.76 -2.97 -14.26
CA ALA A 132 -19.09 -4.12 -14.85
C ALA A 132 -19.36 -4.12 -16.36
N VAL A 133 -18.30 -4.07 -17.14
CA VAL A 133 -18.32 -4.11 -18.61
C VAL A 133 -17.78 -5.45 -19.04
N LYS A 134 -18.54 -6.18 -19.85
CA LYS A 134 -18.12 -7.46 -20.43
C LYS A 134 -17.73 -7.29 -21.88
N ASP A 135 -16.57 -7.83 -22.22
CA ASP A 135 -16.00 -7.79 -23.56
C ASP A 135 -16.35 -9.09 -24.30
N LYS A 136 -16.30 -9.08 -25.64
CA LYS A 136 -16.55 -10.27 -26.47
C LYS A 136 -15.55 -11.39 -26.21
N GLU A 137 -14.33 -11.05 -25.82
CA GLU A 137 -13.27 -11.98 -25.43
C GLU A 137 -13.48 -12.64 -24.07
N GLY A 138 -14.62 -12.38 -23.41
CA GLY A 138 -14.97 -12.99 -22.14
C GLY A 138 -14.24 -12.38 -20.94
N GLN A 139 -13.50 -11.28 -21.12
CA GLN A 139 -12.93 -10.51 -20.03
C GLN A 139 -13.98 -9.55 -19.44
N VAL A 140 -13.86 -9.27 -18.15
CA VAL A 140 -14.72 -8.29 -17.47
C VAL A 140 -13.86 -7.23 -16.79
N ILE A 141 -14.10 -5.98 -17.18
CA ILE A 141 -13.46 -4.81 -16.60
C ILE A 141 -14.42 -4.14 -15.61
N VAL A 142 -13.94 -3.95 -14.37
CA VAL A 142 -14.73 -3.35 -13.29
C VAL A 142 -14.33 -1.89 -13.09
N PHE A 143 -15.27 -0.98 -13.33
CA PHE A 143 -15.14 0.45 -13.11
C PHE A 143 -15.84 0.89 -11.83
N HIS A 144 -15.34 1.96 -11.21
CA HIS A 144 -16.02 2.61 -10.10
C HIS A 144 -17.19 3.42 -10.66
N ALA A 145 -18.39 3.20 -10.15
CA ALA A 145 -19.54 4.03 -10.52
C ALA A 145 -19.53 5.27 -9.63
N THR A 146 -18.93 6.35 -10.12
CA THR A 146 -18.96 7.67 -9.46
C THR A 146 -20.41 8.13 -9.38
N GLY A 147 -21.00 8.03 -8.18
CA GLY A 147 -22.24 8.70 -7.86
C GLY A 147 -21.91 10.18 -7.63
N LYS A 148 -22.36 11.03 -8.55
CA LYS A 148 -22.38 12.48 -8.33
C LYS A 148 -23.27 12.82 -7.14
#